data_AF-A0A7J9PYB4-F1
#
_entry.id   AF-A0A7J9PYB4-F1
#
_cell.length_a   1.000
_cell.length_b   1.000
_cell.length_c   1.000
_cell.angle_alpha   90.00
_cell.angle_beta   90.00
_cell.angle_gamma   90.00
#
_symmetry.space_group_name_H-M   'P 1'
#
loop_
_entity.id
_entity.type
_entity.pdbx_description
1 polymer ?
#
loop_
_entity_poly.entity_id
_entity_poly.type
_entity_poly.pdbx_seq_one_letter_code
_entity_poly.pdbx_strand_id
1 'polypeptide(L)'
;MTMMPTKLRVMGFNENEIKEKIDRGRANTEWLQDHIKDIKEKHPDKFVAVDNKKVIGSHEDLKSLISSLKKEYTAIDTFAIEFIHRKDFIWVI
;
A
#
# COMPACT_ATOMS: atom_id res chain seq x y z
N MET A 1 -1.20 -46.62 -10.33
CA MET A 1 -1.21 -45.57 -9.28
C MET A 1 -0.42 -44.39 -9.82
N THR A 2 -1.11 -43.44 -10.44
CA THR A 2 -0.51 -42.26 -11.07
C THR A 2 -0.22 -41.25 -9.96
N MET A 3 1.05 -40.87 -9.79
CA MET A 3 1.43 -39.80 -8.85
C MET A 3 0.86 -38.46 -9.35
N MET A 4 0.09 -37.78 -8.50
CA MET A 4 -0.34 -36.41 -8.73
C MET A 4 0.86 -35.45 -8.59
N PRO A 5 0.94 -34.37 -9.40
CA PRO A 5 2.00 -33.38 -9.26
C PRO A 5 1.83 -32.65 -7.93
N THR A 6 2.88 -32.68 -7.13
CA THR A 6 2.98 -32.01 -5.83
C THR A 6 2.81 -30.50 -6.03
N LYS A 7 1.62 -29.95 -5.74
CA LYS A 7 1.47 -28.51 -5.51
C LYS A 7 2.46 -28.14 -4.41
N LEU A 8 3.42 -27.28 -4.73
CA LEU A 8 4.40 -26.75 -3.77
C LEU A 8 3.62 -26.07 -2.64
N ARG A 9 3.51 -26.74 -1.50
CA ARG A 9 3.04 -26.12 -0.26
C ARG A 9 4.21 -25.30 0.30
N VAL A 10 4.37 -24.08 -0.20
CA VAL A 10 5.23 -23.09 0.44
C VAL A 10 4.53 -22.68 1.73
N MET A 11 5.08 -23.11 2.87
CA MET A 11 4.70 -22.75 4.25
C MET A 11 3.48 -21.82 4.41
N GLY A 12 2.29 -22.38 4.63
CA GLY A 12 1.18 -21.70 5.32
C GLY A 12 0.43 -20.58 4.58
N PHE A 13 0.73 -20.29 3.31
CA PHE A 13 -0.01 -19.27 2.55
C PHE A 13 -0.87 -19.89 1.45
N ASN A 14 -2.13 -19.47 1.37
CA ASN A 14 -3.04 -19.82 0.30
C ASN A 14 -2.73 -18.95 -0.94
N GLU A 15 -2.57 -19.58 -2.10
CA GLU A 15 -2.28 -18.90 -3.37
C GLU A 15 -3.30 -17.80 -3.69
N ASN A 16 -4.58 -18.04 -3.39
CA ASN A 16 -5.64 -17.06 -3.60
C ASN A 16 -5.48 -15.85 -2.67
N GLU A 17 -5.14 -16.07 -1.40
CA GLU A 17 -4.94 -14.98 -0.43
C GLU A 17 -3.74 -14.10 -0.81
N ILE A 18 -2.66 -14.71 -1.30
CA ILE A 18 -1.50 -13.97 -1.80
C ILE A 18 -1.91 -13.10 -2.99
N LYS A 19 -2.64 -13.68 -3.95
CA LYS A 19 -3.11 -12.97 -5.14
C LYS A 19 -4.01 -11.79 -4.75
N GLU A 20 -4.97 -11.99 -3.85
CA GLU A 20 -5.85 -10.93 -3.37
C GLU A 20 -5.09 -9.78 -2.70
N LYS A 21 -4.06 -10.10 -1.90
CA LYS A 21 -3.21 -9.07 -1.28
C LYS A 21 -2.43 -8.27 -2.31
N ILE A 22 -1.87 -8.94 -3.32
CA ILE A 22 -1.16 -8.28 -4.43
C ILE A 22 -2.11 -7.37 -5.21
N ASP A 23 -3.28 -7.89 -5.59
CA ASP A 23 -4.28 -7.14 -6.38
C ASP A 23 -4.78 -5.91 -5.59
N ARG A 24 -5.00 -6.05 -4.28
CA ARG A 24 -5.40 -4.93 -3.41
C ARG A 24 -4.29 -3.88 -3.29
N GLY A 25 -3.05 -4.30 -3.01
CA GLY A 25 -1.91 -3.39 -2.92
C GLY A 25 -1.73 -2.60 -4.21
N ARG A 26 -1.81 -3.29 -5.36
CA ARG A 26 -1.77 -2.65 -6.68
C ARG A 26 -2.89 -1.63 -6.86
N ALA A 27 -4.13 -2.00 -6.56
CA ALA A 27 -5.27 -1.09 -6.71
C ALA A 27 -5.17 0.15 -5.81
N ASN A 28 -4.59 0.00 -4.60
CA ASN A 28 -4.33 1.12 -3.69
C ASN A 28 -3.24 2.05 -4.24
N THR A 29 -2.16 1.51 -4.80
CA THR A 29 -1.10 2.30 -5.45
C THR A 29 -1.61 3.04 -6.68
N GLU A 30 -2.33 2.35 -7.56
CA GLU A 30 -2.94 2.97 -8.76
C GLU A 30 -3.86 4.12 -8.37
N TRP A 31 -4.75 3.91 -7.39
CA TRP A 31 -5.65 4.96 -6.92
C TRP A 31 -4.90 6.16 -6.33
N LEU A 32 -3.86 5.92 -5.53
CA LEU A 32 -3.04 7.00 -4.95
C LEU A 32 -2.42 7.85 -6.06
N GLN A 33 -1.86 7.22 -7.08
CA GLN A 33 -1.24 7.90 -8.22
C GLN A 33 -2.27 8.69 -9.04
N ASP A 34 -3.44 8.10 -9.31
CA ASP A 34 -4.53 8.79 -10.02
C ASP A 34 -5.04 10.03 -9.27
N HIS A 35 -4.95 10.03 -7.94
CA HIS A 35 -5.44 11.11 -7.06
C HIS A 35 -4.32 11.94 -6.44
N ILE A 36 -3.09 11.83 -6.96
CA ILE A 36 -1.90 12.42 -6.33
C ILE A 36 -2.00 13.94 -6.19
N LYS A 37 -2.67 14.62 -7.14
CA LYS A 37 -2.87 16.07 -7.12
C LYS A 37 -3.73 16.50 -5.93
N ASP A 38 -4.89 15.89 -5.76
CA ASP A 38 -5.81 16.18 -4.65
C ASP A 38 -5.19 15.84 -3.29
N ILE A 39 -4.46 14.73 -3.23
CA ILE A 39 -3.75 14.30 -2.02
C ILE A 39 -2.67 15.32 -1.66
N LYS A 40 -1.93 15.83 -2.65
CA LYS A 40 -0.87 16.83 -2.47
C LYS A 40 -1.38 18.17 -1.97
N GLU A 41 -2.57 18.60 -2.39
CA GLU A 41 -3.19 19.80 -1.85
C GLU A 41 -3.57 19.65 -0.36
N LYS A 42 -4.02 18.46 0.04
CA LYS A 42 -4.54 18.21 1.40
C LYS A 42 -3.47 17.74 2.40
N HIS A 43 -2.44 17.05 1.91
CA HIS A 43 -1.40 16.40 2.71
C HIS A 43 0.02 16.71 2.20
N PRO A 44 0.40 18.00 2.03
CA PRO A 44 1.74 18.35 1.56
C PRO A 44 2.81 17.99 2.61
N ASP A 45 3.95 17.51 2.12
CA ASP A 45 5.15 17.13 2.91
C ASP A 45 4.86 16.06 3.98
N LYS A 46 3.95 15.14 3.68
CA LYS A 46 3.54 14.06 4.58
C LYS A 46 3.66 12.71 3.89
N PHE A 47 3.96 11.70 4.68
CA PHE A 47 3.61 10.32 4.33
C PHE A 47 2.10 10.18 4.39
N VAL A 48 1.51 9.60 3.34
CA VAL A 48 0.08 9.32 3.23
C VAL A 48 -0.09 7.82 3.05
N ALA A 49 -0.97 7.22 3.84
CA ALA A 49 -1.37 5.83 3.72
C ALA A 49 -2.76 5.74 3.08
N VAL A 50 -2.88 4.89 2.07
CA VAL A 50 -4.11 4.58 1.36
C VAL A 50 -4.44 3.10 1.52
N ASP A 51 -5.70 2.83 1.86
CA ASP A 51 -6.28 1.50 1.78
C ASP A 51 -7.72 1.57 1.26
N ASN A 52 -8.15 0.53 0.55
CA ASN A 52 -9.45 0.46 -0.11
C ASN A 52 -9.81 1.76 -0.84
N LYS A 53 -8.84 2.31 -1.59
CA LYS A 53 -8.99 3.54 -2.38
C LYS A 53 -9.38 4.77 -1.53
N LYS A 54 -8.90 4.84 -0.29
CA LYS A 54 -9.14 5.96 0.61
C LYS A 54 -7.89 6.27 1.43
N VAL A 55 -7.64 7.55 1.67
CA VAL A 55 -6.63 7.98 2.66
C VAL A 55 -7.09 7.58 4.06
N ILE A 56 -6.32 6.71 4.71
CA ILE A 56 -6.59 6.19 6.07
C ILE A 56 -5.66 6.80 7.12
N GLY A 57 -4.61 7.52 6.69
CA GLY A 57 -3.72 8.22 7.61
C GLY A 57 -2.72 9.10 6.87
N SER A 58 -2.22 10.12 7.56
CA SER A 58 -1.08 10.91 7.09
C SER A 58 -0.24 11.42 8.24
N HIS A 59 1.08 11.50 8.07
CA HIS A 59 2.00 12.05 9.07
C HIS A 59 3.28 12.56 8.41
N GLU A 60 3.96 13.53 9.00
CA GLU A 60 5.26 14.04 8.53
C GLU A 60 6.41 13.03 8.73
N ASP A 61 6.18 12.01 9.55
CA ASP A 61 7.16 11.00 9.93
C ASP A 61 6.58 9.60 9.69
N LEU A 62 7.31 8.80 8.92
CA LEU A 62 6.87 7.47 8.51
C LEU A 62 6.68 6.53 9.71
N LYS A 63 7.57 6.60 10.70
CA LYS A 63 7.49 5.72 11.88
C LYS A 63 6.23 6.01 12.69
N SER A 64 5.88 7.28 12.85
CA SER A 64 4.69 7.73 13.55
C SER A 64 3.43 7.31 12.81
N LEU A 65 3.39 7.46 11.48
CA LEU A 65 2.29 6.96 10.65
C LEU A 65 2.12 5.44 10.80
N ILE A 66 3.19 4.66 10.66
CA ILE A 66 3.12 3.21 10.80
C ILE A 66 2.66 2.83 12.22
N SER A 67 3.13 3.54 13.24
CA SER A 67 2.74 3.29 14.62
C SER A 67 1.27 3.59 14.90
N SER A 68 0.69 4.63 14.29
CA SER A 68 -0.75 4.89 14.40
C SER A 68 -1.56 3.84 13.66
N LEU A 69 -1.17 3.49 12.43
CA LEU A 69 -1.86 2.47 11.64
C LEU A 69 -1.87 1.10 12.32
N LYS A 70 -0.75 0.69 12.94
CA LYS A 70 -0.69 -0.60 13.66
C LYS A 70 -1.58 -0.66 14.91
N LYS A 71 -2.04 0.47 15.44
CA LYS A 71 -2.99 0.49 16.57
C LYS A 71 -4.42 0.22 16.10
N GLU A 72 -4.75 0.59 14.87
CA GLU A 72 -6.10 0.54 14.32
C GLU A 72 -6.30 -0.65 13.36
N TYR A 73 -5.24 -1.11 12.70
CA TYR A 73 -5.29 -2.12 11.65
C TYR A 73 -4.37 -3.30 11.95
N THR A 74 -4.88 -4.51 11.73
CA THR A 74 -4.17 -5.76 11.98
C THR A 74 -3.26 -6.17 10.82
N ALA A 75 -3.58 -5.73 9.60
CA ALA A 75 -2.83 -6.03 8.38
C ALA A 75 -2.62 -4.74 7.57
N ILE A 76 -1.38 -4.25 7.53
CA ILE A 76 -0.99 -3.04 6.81
C ILE A 76 -0.18 -3.34 5.54
N ASP A 77 0.03 -4.63 5.24
CA ASP A 77 0.84 -5.15 4.13
C ASP A 77 0.24 -4.87 2.75
N THR A 78 -1.03 -4.46 2.70
CA THR A 78 -1.73 -4.08 1.46
C THR A 78 -1.91 -2.57 1.30
N PHE A 79 -1.43 -1.77 2.26
CA PHE A 79 -1.57 -0.33 2.22
C PHE A 79 -0.55 0.27 1.26
N ALA A 80 -0.98 1.22 0.43
CA ALA A 80 -0.05 2.05 -0.32
C ALA A 80 0.40 3.21 0.58
N ILE A 81 1.71 3.34 0.81
CA ILE A 81 2.28 4.44 1.60
C ILE A 81 3.28 5.19 0.74
N GLU A 82 3.07 6.49 0.57
CA GLU A 82 3.93 7.34 -0.25
C GLU A 82 4.17 8.68 0.44
N PHE A 83 5.37 9.24 0.25
CA PHE A 83 5.68 10.58 0.71
C PHE A 83 5.26 11.61 -0.35
N ILE A 84 4.38 12.51 0.05
CA ILE A 84 3.77 13.49 -0.84
C ILE A 84 4.55 14.79 -0.77
N HIS A 85 5.38 15.03 -1.78
CA HIS A 85 6.17 16.26 -1.86
C HIS A 85 5.31 17.46 -2.23
N ARG A 86 5.49 18.59 -1.54
CA ARG A 86 4.83 19.86 -1.91
C ARG A 86 5.21 20.36 -3.31
N LYS A 87 6.41 20.05 -3.78
CA LYS A 87 6.91 20.46 -5.11
C LYS A 87 6.89 19.28 -6.08
N ASP A 88 6.51 19.54 -7.33
CA ASP A 88 6.70 18.56 -8.39
C ASP A 88 8.19 18.53 -8.72
N PHE A 89 8.80 17.35 -8.62
CA PHE A 89 10.16 17.15 -9.10
C PHE A 89 10.07 16.68 -10.54
N ILE A 90 10.50 17.53 -11.48
CA ILE A 90 10.77 17.09 -12.84
C ILE A 90 12.11 16.36 -12.79
N TRP A 91 12.09 15.04 -12.91
CA TRP A 91 13.30 14.27 -13.17
C TRP A 91 13.71 14.50 -14.63
N VAL A 92 14.79 15.24 -14.83
CA VAL A 92 15.43 15.37 -16.14
C VAL A 92 16.55 14.34 -16.20
N ILE A 93 16.45 13.42 -17.17
CA ILE A 93 17.49 12.44 -17.56
C ILE A 93 18.12 12.87 -18.88
#